data_AF-A0A958FQZ5-F1
#
_entry.id   AF-A0A958FQZ5-F1
#
_cell.length_a   1.000
_cell.length_b   1.000
_cell.length_c   1.000
_cell.angle_alpha   90.00
_cell.angle_beta   90.00
_cell.angle_gamma   90.00
#
_symmetry.space_group_name_H-M   'P 1'
#
loop_
_entity.id
_entity.type
_entity.pdbx_description
1 polymer ?
#
loop_
_entity_poly.entity_id
_entity_poly.type
_entity_poly.pdbx_seq_one_letter_code
_entity_poly.pdbx_strand_id
1 'polypeptide(L)' 'MPVKNFRTFIAVIIALLGIPLSQLAAQADSAGFVFTTATHLDATPIKNQSKTGTCWSFATSSFLESELLRMGKGEHD' A
#
# COMPACT_ATOMS: atom_id res chain seq x y z
N MET A 1 51.45 26.14 10.01
CA MET A 1 49.98 25.99 10.11
C MET A 1 49.52 24.55 9.79
N PRO A 2 49.80 23.52 10.62
CA PRO A 2 49.38 22.14 10.32
C PRO A 2 48.12 21.66 11.08
N VAL A 3 47.73 22.32 12.17
CA VAL A 3 46.65 21.87 13.08
C VAL A 3 45.23 22.07 12.55
N LYS A 4 45.03 22.96 11.57
CA LYS A 4 43.70 23.24 11.02
C LYS A 4 43.22 22.12 10.10
N ASN A 5 44.14 21.51 9.35
CA ASN A 5 43.86 20.43 8.41
C ASN A 5 43.58 19.11 9.14
N PHE A 6 44.30 18.85 10.23
CA PHE A 6 44.10 17.64 11.05
C PHE A 6 42.72 17.60 11.73
N ARG A 7 42.23 18.76 12.22
CA ARG A 7 40.90 18.89 12.82
C ARG A 7 39.78 18.70 11.79
N THR A 8 39.94 19.19 10.57
CA THR A 8 38.99 18.93 9.48
C THR A 8 38.98 17.47 9.05
N PHE A 9 40.13 16.79 9.00
CA PHE A 9 40.18 15.35 8.71
C PHE A 9 39.45 14.51 9.76
N ILE A 10 39.62 14.79 11.06
CA ILE A 10 38.90 14.11 12.13
C ILE A 10 37.39 14.37 12.05
N ALA A 11 36.98 15.61 11.78
CA ALA A 11 35.56 15.96 11.65
C ALA A 11 34.88 15.24 10.48
N VAL A 12 35.59 15.07 9.35
CA VAL A 12 35.08 14.34 8.17
C VAL A 12 34.93 12.84 8.47
N ILE A 13 35.85 12.24 9.22
CA ILE A 13 35.77 10.82 9.61
C ILE A 13 34.59 10.56 10.57
N ILE A 14 34.36 11.46 11.54
CA ILE A 14 33.21 11.35 12.46
C ILE A 14 31.88 11.52 11.70
N ALA A 15 31.82 12.40 10.70
CA ALA A 15 30.64 12.57 9.84
C ALA A 15 30.36 11.36 8.93
N LEU A 16 31.41 10.67 8.47
CA LEU A 16 31.29 9.47 7.61
C LEU A 16 30.95 8.18 8.40
N LEU A 17 31.34 8.09 9.67
CA LEU A 17 31.06 6.93 10.54
C LEU A 17 29.82 7.14 11.46
N GLY A 18 29.25 8.34 11.49
CA GLY A 18 28.13 8.73 12.35
C GLY A 18 26.74 8.28 11.88
N ILE A 19 26.63 7.24 11.08
CA ILE A 19 25.32 6.64 10.76
C ILE A 19 24.84 5.92 12.03
N PRO A 20 23.68 6.28 12.61
CA PRO A 20 23.19 5.63 13.82
C PRO A 20 22.87 4.16 13.52
N LEU A 21 23.60 3.26 14.18
CA LEU A 21 23.40 1.79 14.17
C LEU A 21 21.94 1.38 14.45
N SER A 22 21.15 2.28 15.05
CA SER A 22 19.71 2.16 15.29
C SER A 22 18.86 1.93 14.04
N GLN A 23 19.34 2.29 12.84
CA GLN A 23 18.63 2.02 11.58
C GLN A 23 18.89 0.62 11.01
N LEU A 24 19.79 -0.17 11.62
CA LEU A 24 20.07 -1.55 11.21
C LEU A 24 19.21 -2.59 11.97
N ALA A 25 18.44 -2.15 12.97
CA ALA A 25 17.53 -3.00 13.71
C ALA A 25 16.29 -3.31 12.85
N ALA A 26 16.39 -4.41 12.11
CA ALA A 26 15.31 -5.26 11.61
C ALA A 26 14.06 -4.52 11.11
N GLN A 27 14.02 -4.26 9.80
CA GLN A 27 12.76 -4.39 9.08
C GLN A 27 12.33 -5.86 9.23
N ALA A 28 11.60 -6.16 10.29
CA ALA A 28 10.84 -7.39 10.36
C ALA A 28 9.79 -7.26 9.26
N ASP A 29 10.05 -7.89 8.11
CA ASP A 29 9.04 -8.13 7.11
C ASP A 29 7.91 -8.89 7.81
N SER A 30 6.86 -8.16 8.19
CA SER A 30 5.61 -8.77 8.57
C SER A 30 5.13 -9.48 7.31
N ALA A 31 5.42 -10.77 7.17
CA ALA A 31 4.96 -11.60 6.08
C ALA A 31 3.42 -11.59 6.13
N GLY A 32 2.84 -10.62 5.42
CA GLY A 32 1.40 -10.48 5.31
C GLY A 32 0.79 -11.65 4.55
N PHE A 33 -0.53 -11.70 4.50
CA PHE A 33 -1.22 -12.72 3.72
C PHE A 33 -1.04 -12.46 2.22
N VAL A 34 -0.54 -13.48 1.51
CA VAL A 34 -0.52 -13.50 0.04
C VAL A 34 -1.68 -14.36 -0.43
N PHE A 35 -2.68 -13.72 -1.03
CA PHE A 35 -3.84 -14.40 -1.61
C PHE A 35 -3.60 -14.69 -3.10
N THR A 36 -4.01 -15.87 -3.54
CA THR A 36 -4.05 -16.24 -4.97
C THR A 36 -5.51 -16.36 -5.40
N THR A 37 -5.88 -15.66 -6.47
CA THR A 37 -7.23 -15.72 -7.03
C THR A 37 -7.46 -17.08 -7.68
N ALA A 38 -8.36 -17.89 -7.12
CA ALA A 38 -8.76 -19.17 -7.72
C ALA A 38 -9.73 -18.98 -8.90
N THR A 39 -10.66 -18.04 -8.76
CA THR A 39 -11.68 -17.69 -9.76
C THR A 39 -11.96 -16.19 -9.67
N HIS A 40 -12.13 -15.54 -10.82
CA HIS A 40 -12.51 -14.13 -10.92
C HIS A 40 -13.86 -14.01 -11.62
N LEU A 41 -14.76 -13.18 -11.08
CA LEU A 41 -16.03 -12.82 -11.70
C LEU A 41 -16.01 -11.33 -11.98
N ASP A 42 -16.50 -10.94 -13.15
CA ASP A 42 -16.56 -9.53 -13.53
C ASP A 42 -17.63 -8.80 -12.72
N ALA A 43 -17.30 -7.57 -12.33
CA ALA A 43 -18.16 -6.67 -11.58
C ALA A 43 -17.86 -5.23 -11.99
N THR A 44 -18.79 -4.33 -11.69
CA THR A 44 -18.63 -2.89 -11.84
C THR A 44 -17.63 -2.30 -10.84
N PRO A 45 -17.17 -1.04 -11.03
CA PRO A 45 -16.25 -0.40 -10.12
C PRO A 45 -16.73 -0.35 -8.66
N ILE A 46 -15.76 -0.32 -7.74
CA ILE A 46 -16.03 -0.30 -6.29
C ILE A 46 -16.80 0.98 -5.90
N LYS A 47 -17.97 0.79 -5.30
CA LYS A 47 -18.82 1.85 -4.77
C LYS A 47 -18.45 2.24 -3.32
N ASN A 48 -18.68 3.50 -2.93
CA ASN A 48 -18.40 4.00 -1.58
C ASN A 48 -19.66 4.48 -0.84
N GLN A 49 -20.12 3.70 0.15
CA GLN A 49 -21.29 4.04 0.97
C GLN A 49 -21.05 5.16 2.00
N SER A 50 -19.81 5.60 2.17
CA SER A 50 -19.40 6.61 3.16
C SER A 50 -19.95 6.29 4.57
N LYS A 51 -20.28 7.30 5.38
CA LYS A 51 -20.79 7.12 6.75
C LYS A 51 -22.30 6.91 6.76
N THR A 52 -22.78 5.88 6.06
CA THR A 52 -24.22 5.55 6.00
C THR A 52 -24.47 4.06 6.24
N GLY A 53 -25.67 3.73 6.72
CA GLY A 53 -26.13 2.34 6.93
C GLY A 53 -26.76 1.72 5.67
N THR A 54 -26.22 2.02 4.48
CA THR A 54 -26.84 1.68 3.18
C THR A 54 -26.17 0.50 2.47
N CYS A 55 -25.33 -0.28 3.15
CA CYS A 55 -24.62 -1.42 2.56
C CYS A 55 -25.54 -2.41 1.83
N TRP A 56 -26.76 -2.62 2.34
CA TRP A 56 -27.76 -3.48 1.72
C TRP A 56 -28.14 -3.02 0.31
N SER A 57 -28.24 -1.71 0.10
CA SER A 57 -28.57 -1.12 -1.20
C SER A 57 -27.38 -1.26 -2.15
N PHE A 58 -26.18 -0.89 -1.69
CA PHE A 58 -24.94 -1.00 -2.47
C PHE A 58 -24.63 -2.44 -2.89
N ALA A 59 -24.78 -3.40 -1.98
CA ALA A 59 -24.58 -4.81 -2.27
C ALA A 59 -25.62 -5.35 -3.27
N THR A 60 -26.89 -4.96 -3.13
CA THR A 60 -27.95 -5.39 -4.04
C THR A 60 -27.75 -4.81 -5.45
N SER A 61 -27.44 -3.52 -5.57
CA SER A 61 -27.13 -2.90 -6.86
C SER A 61 -25.91 -3.55 -7.50
N SER A 62 -24.81 -3.70 -6.78
CA SER A 62 -23.57 -4.33 -7.31
C SER A 62 -23.83 -5.77 -7.81
N PHE A 63 -24.68 -6.53 -7.12
CA PHE A 63 -25.09 -7.85 -7.58
C PHE A 63 -25.86 -7.78 -8.89
N LEU A 64 -26.86 -6.91 -9.00
CA LEU A 64 -27.66 -6.76 -10.21
C LEU A 64 -26.80 -6.29 -11.40
N GLU A 65 -25.90 -5.35 -11.17
CA GLU A 65 -24.94 -4.86 -12.16
C GLU A 65 -24.04 -6.01 -12.67
N SER A 66 -23.54 -6.85 -11.75
CA SER A 66 -22.76 -8.04 -12.09
C SER A 66 -23.58 -9.08 -12.87
N GLU A 67 -24.86 -9.24 -12.56
CA GLU A 67 -25.75 -10.14 -13.30
C GLU A 67 -26.06 -9.62 -14.71
N LEU A 68 -26.16 -8.30 -14.89
CA LEU A 68 -26.29 -7.69 -16.22
C LEU A 68 -25.04 -7.92 -17.07
N LEU A 69 -23.84 -7.81 -16.47
CA LEU A 69 -22.58 -8.19 -17.12
C LEU A 69 -22.59 -9.68 -17.50
N ARG A 70 -22.94 -10.56 -16.57
CA ARG A 70 -23.02 -12.03 -16.79
C ARG A 70 -23.99 -12.39 -17.93
N MET A 71 -25.07 -11.63 -18.09
CA MET A 71 -26.10 -11.84 -19.11
C MET A 71 -25.80 -11.13 -20.45
N GLY A 72 -24.67 -10.45 -20.58
CA GLY A 72 -24.29 -9.72 -21.80
C GLY A 72 -25.18 -8.51 -22.09
N LYS A 73 -25.76 -7.89 -21.05
CA LYS A 73 -26.60 -6.68 -21.18
C LYS A 73 -25.80 -5.37 -21.15
N GLY A 74 -24.47 -5.47 -21.11
CA GLY A 74 -23.56 -4.34 -20.98
C GLY A 74 -23.32 -3.94 -19.53
N GLU A 75 -22.48 -2.92 -19.36
CA GLU A 75 -22.14 -2.33 -18.08
C GLU A 75 -23.16 -1.23 -17.71
N HIS A 76 -23.66 -1.27 -16.47
CA HIS A 76 -24.60 -0.29 -15.91
C HIS A 76 -24.12 0.04 -14.50
N ASP A 77 -23.97 1.33 -14.16
CA ASP A 77 -23.26 1.77 -12.94
C ASP A 77 -23.94 2.93 -12.19
#